data_AF-A0A2K5HPH3-F1
#
_entry.id   AF-A0A2K5HPH3-F1
#
_cell.length_a   1.000
_cell.length_b   1.000
_cell.length_c   1.000
_cell.angle_alpha   90.00
_cell.angle_beta   90.00
_cell.angle_gamma   90.00
#
_symmetry.space_group_name_H-M   'P 1'
#
loop_
_entity.id
_entity.type
_entity.pdbx_description
1 polymer ?
#
loop_
_entity_poly.entity_id
_entity_poly.type
_entity_poly.pdbx_seq_one_letter_code
_entity_poly.pdbx_strand_id
1 'polypeptide(L)'
;MGFVKVVKNKAYFKRYQVKFRRRREGKTDYYAQKRLVIQDKNKHNTPKYRMIVRVTNRDIICQIAYACIEGDMIVCTVYVHELPKYGVKVGLTNYAANFVNKWKII
;
A
#
# COMPACT_ATOMS: atom_id res chain seq x y z
N MET A 1 -15.71 32.31 29.76
CA MET A 1 -15.08 31.41 28.76
C MET A 1 -15.77 30.06 28.81
N GLY A 2 -16.60 29.77 27.80
CA GLY A 2 -17.12 28.47 27.36
C GLY A 2 -17.77 27.52 28.39
N PHE A 3 -19.09 27.36 28.34
CA PHE A 3 -19.91 26.36 29.06
C PHE A 3 -19.61 24.88 28.70
N VAL A 4 -18.51 24.58 27.99
CA VAL A 4 -18.20 23.23 27.47
C VAL A 4 -16.87 22.73 28.03
N LYS A 5 -16.90 21.54 28.65
CA LYS A 5 -15.73 20.87 29.23
C LYS A 5 -14.69 20.53 28.15
N VAL A 6 -13.44 20.93 28.36
CA VAL A 6 -12.32 20.57 27.48
C VAL A 6 -11.95 19.10 27.69
N VAL A 7 -12.29 18.26 26.70
CA VAL A 7 -12.02 16.80 26.73
C VAL A 7 -10.56 16.49 26.39
N LYS A 8 -9.97 17.17 25.41
CA LYS A 8 -8.57 16.99 24.98
C LYS A 8 -7.62 17.83 25.83
N ASN A 9 -7.54 17.52 27.12
CA ASN A 9 -6.68 18.21 28.07
C ASN A 9 -5.28 17.57 28.19
N LYS A 10 -4.38 18.16 28.98
CA LYS A 10 -3.02 17.62 29.22
C LYS A 10 -3.05 16.19 29.79
N ALA A 11 -4.04 15.86 30.61
CA ALA A 11 -4.21 14.53 31.20
C ALA A 11 -4.67 13.47 30.18
N TYR A 12 -5.44 13.87 29.15
CA TYR A 12 -5.85 13.02 28.04
C TYR A 12 -4.63 12.59 27.21
N PHE A 13 -3.80 13.55 26.80
CA PHE A 13 -2.61 13.23 25.99
C PHE A 13 -1.59 12.36 26.72
N LYS A 14 -1.51 12.43 28.05
CA LYS A 14 -0.66 11.52 28.86
C LYS A 14 -1.08 10.05 28.75
N ARG A 15 -2.34 9.74 28.43
CA ARG A 15 -2.88 8.36 28.32
C ARG A 15 -3.19 7.96 26.88
N TYR A 16 -3.03 8.89 25.93
CA TYR A 16 -3.42 8.66 24.56
C TYR A 16 -2.42 7.74 23.85
N GLN A 17 -2.84 6.52 23.56
CA GLN A 17 -2.02 5.57 22.80
C GLN A 17 -2.22 5.79 21.29
N VAL A 18 -1.16 6.21 20.61
CA VAL A 18 -1.17 6.41 19.17
C VAL A 18 -1.21 5.07 18.43
N LYS A 19 -2.00 5.02 17.35
CA LYS A 19 -1.94 3.90 16.39
C LYS A 19 -0.67 4.01 15.54
N PHE A 20 -0.28 2.90 14.89
CA PHE A 20 0.87 2.87 13.98
C PHE A 20 0.80 3.97 12.91
N ARG A 21 1.98 4.44 12.48
CA ARG A 21 2.12 5.59 11.56
C ARG A 21 1.20 5.50 10.34
N ARG A 22 1.25 4.40 9.57
CA ARG A 22 0.46 4.26 8.34
C ARG A 22 -1.04 4.09 8.59
N ARG A 23 -1.45 3.69 9.80
CA ARG A 23 -2.86 3.65 10.20
C ARG A 23 -3.39 5.06 10.46
N ARG A 24 -2.58 5.93 11.06
CA ARG A 24 -2.91 7.36 11.23
C ARG A 24 -3.00 8.10 9.89
N GLU A 25 -2.15 7.73 8.93
CA GLU A 25 -2.23 8.25 7.56
C GLU A 25 -3.36 7.62 6.72
N GLY A 26 -4.05 6.59 7.22
CA GLY A 26 -5.11 5.88 6.48
C GLY A 26 -4.63 5.06 5.28
N LYS A 27 -3.31 4.90 5.08
CA LYS A 27 -2.73 4.26 3.88
C LYS A 27 -2.65 2.74 3.94
N THR A 28 -2.86 2.15 5.12
CA THR A 28 -2.61 0.72 5.34
C THR A 28 -3.56 0.14 6.36
N ASP A 29 -4.21 -0.96 5.96
CA ASP A 29 -4.88 -1.87 6.88
C ASP A 29 -3.91 -2.97 7.32
N TYR A 30 -3.52 -2.92 8.59
CA TYR A 30 -2.61 -3.89 9.20
C TYR A 30 -3.24 -5.27 9.39
N TYR A 31 -4.57 -5.37 9.45
CA TYR A 31 -5.26 -6.65 9.59
C TYR A 31 -5.13 -7.49 8.32
N ALA A 32 -5.47 -6.89 7.17
CA ALA A 32 -5.25 -7.50 5.86
C ALA A 32 -3.76 -7.73 5.58
N GLN A 33 -2.89 -6.76 5.87
CA GLN A 33 -1.45 -6.90 5.61
C GLN A 33 -0.83 -8.08 6.35
N LYS A 34 -1.19 -8.28 7.63
CA LYS A 34 -0.70 -9.41 8.43
C LYS A 34 -0.99 -10.75 7.75
N ARG A 35 -2.20 -10.94 7.23
CA ARG A 35 -2.63 -12.19 6.57
C ARG A 35 -1.95 -12.41 5.21
N LEU A 36 -1.71 -11.32 4.47
CA LEU A 36 -1.06 -11.38 3.18
C LEU A 36 0.44 -11.69 3.31
N VAL A 37 1.13 -11.06 4.26
CA VAL A 37 2.59 -11.14 4.42
C VAL A 37 3.03 -12.42 5.13
N ILE A 38 2.29 -12.88 6.14
CA ILE A 38 2.70 -14.05 6.91
C ILE A 38 2.75 -15.29 6.01
N GLN A 39 3.88 -15.97 6.07
CA GLN A 39 4.12 -17.25 5.44
C GLN A 39 4.12 -18.37 6.48
N ASP A 40 3.77 -19.57 6.03
CA ASP A 40 3.85 -20.76 6.85
C ASP A 40 5.31 -21.01 7.27
N LYS A 41 5.52 -21.28 8.56
CA LYS A 41 6.87 -21.41 9.14
C LYS A 41 7.65 -22.61 8.58
N ASN A 42 6.94 -23.62 8.06
CA ASN A 42 7.55 -24.78 7.39
C ASN A 42 8.30 -24.41 6.10
N LYS A 43 8.00 -23.25 5.50
CA LYS A 43 8.63 -22.78 4.26
C LYS A 43 9.87 -21.91 4.52
N HIS A 44 10.31 -21.81 5.78
CA HIS A 44 11.53 -21.13 6.21
C HIS A 44 11.69 -19.75 5.57
N ASN A 45 12.81 -19.50 4.88
CA ASN A 45 13.17 -18.21 4.32
C ASN A 45 12.70 -18.03 2.86
N THR A 46 11.82 -18.88 2.35
CA THR A 46 11.27 -18.66 1.01
C THR A 46 10.38 -17.41 1.06
N PRO A 47 10.54 -16.44 0.14
CA PRO A 47 9.79 -15.20 0.18
C PRO A 47 8.35 -15.38 -0.33
N LYS A 48 7.38 -14.77 0.38
CA LYS A 48 5.99 -14.66 -0.09
C LYS A 48 5.83 -13.44 -0.97
N TYR A 49 5.75 -13.64 -2.28
CA TYR A 49 5.48 -12.55 -3.21
C TYR A 49 4.02 -12.12 -3.15
N ARG A 50 3.80 -10.80 -3.17
CA ARG A 50 2.48 -10.18 -3.29
C ARG A 50 2.50 -9.11 -4.37
N MET A 51 1.41 -9.05 -5.12
CA MET A 51 1.16 -7.97 -6.06
C MET A 51 0.45 -6.82 -5.33
N ILE A 52 1.06 -5.65 -5.34
CA ILE A 52 0.51 -4.40 -4.79
C ILE A 52 0.04 -3.56 -5.96
N VAL A 53 -1.28 -3.39 -6.07
CA VAL A 53 -1.90 -2.50 -7.05
C VAL A 53 -2.38 -1.26 -6.33
N ARG A 54 -1.96 -0.07 -6.79
CA ARG A 54 -2.42 1.22 -6.28
C ARG A 54 -2.95 2.04 -7.44
N VAL A 55 -4.25 2.34 -7.39
CA VAL A 55 -4.88 3.27 -8.31
C VAL A 55 -4.86 4.65 -7.66
N THR A 56 -4.23 5.60 -8.33
CA THR A 56 -4.29 7.02 -7.99
C THR A 56 -5.17 7.73 -9.01
N ASN A 57 -5.44 9.02 -8.80
CA ASN A 57 -6.35 9.77 -9.69
C ASN A 57 -5.85 9.86 -11.14
N ARG A 58 -4.53 9.74 -11.38
CA ARG A 58 -3.93 9.90 -12.71
C ARG A 58 -3.03 8.74 -13.14
N ASP A 59 -2.56 7.94 -12.19
CA ASP A 59 -1.66 6.82 -12.43
C ASP A 59 -2.14 5.54 -11.78
N ILE A 60 -1.84 4.40 -12.41
CA ILE A 60 -1.92 3.09 -11.77
C ILE A 60 -0.50 2.58 -11.57
N ILE A 61 -0.23 2.09 -10.37
CA ILE A 61 1.08 1.58 -9.96
C ILE A 61 0.89 0.11 -9.62
N CYS A 62 1.60 -0.75 -10.34
CA CYS A 62 1.67 -2.18 -10.06
C CYS A 62 3.08 -2.49 -9.55
N GLN A 63 3.18 -3.24 -8.45
CA GLN A 63 4.46 -3.66 -7.88
C GLN A 63 4.39 -5.10 -7.41
N ILE A 64 5.46 -5.86 -7.58
CA ILE A 64 5.65 -7.15 -6.91
C ILE A 64 6.62 -6.91 -5.76
N ALA A 65 6.20 -7.27 -4.55
CA ALA A 65 7.00 -7.12 -3.35
C ALA A 65 6.95 -8.37 -2.48
N TYR A 66 8.00 -8.57 -1.69
CA TYR A 66 8.02 -9.51 -0.58
C TYR A 66 8.46 -8.78 0.69
N ALA A 67 8.10 -9.31 1.86
CA ALA A 67 8.41 -8.66 3.12
C ALA A 67 9.75 -9.15 3.70
N CYS A 68 10.60 -8.21 4.10
CA CYS A 68 11.75 -8.43 4.97
C CYS A 68 11.55 -7.75 6.33
N ILE A 69 12.43 -8.05 7.29
CA ILE A 69 12.38 -7.46 8.64
C ILE A 69 12.61 -5.96 8.59
N GLU A 70 13.52 -5.50 7.72
CA GLU A 70 13.84 -4.09 7.53
C GLU A 70 12.72 -3.32 6.80
N GLY A 71 11.99 -4.00 5.91
CA GLY A 71 10.95 -3.41 5.07
C GLY A 71 10.50 -4.31 3.94
N ASP A 72 9.52 -3.85 3.16
CA ASP A 72 9.12 -4.54 1.93
C ASP A 72 10.20 -4.34 0.84
N MET A 73 10.70 -5.43 0.28
CA MET A 73 11.60 -5.42 -0.87
C MET A 73 10.78 -5.51 -2.16
N ILE A 74 11.04 -4.60 -3.09
CA ILE A 74 10.33 -4.51 -4.36
C ILE A 74 11.17 -5.21 -5.43
N VAL A 75 10.56 -6.17 -6.13
CA VAL A 75 11.19 -6.95 -7.20
C VAL A 75 11.03 -6.22 -8.53
N CYS A 76 9.79 -5.88 -8.87
CA CYS A 76 9.42 -5.23 -10.12
C CYS A 76 8.41 -4.12 -9.85
N THR A 77 8.51 -3.03 -10.60
CA THR A 77 7.54 -1.93 -10.60
C THR A 77 7.16 -1.59 -12.02
N VAL A 78 5.88 -1.33 -12.25
CA VAL A 78 5.38 -0.81 -13.52
C VAL A 78 4.40 0.33 -13.24
N TYR A 79 4.58 1.40 -14.01
CA TYR A 79 3.74 2.58 -13.96
C TYR A 79 2.99 2.77 -15.27
N VAL A 80 1.76 3.29 -15.19
CA VAL A 80 0.97 3.48 -16.40
C VAL A 80 1.54 4.56 -17.33
N HIS A 81 2.22 5.58 -16.83
CA HIS A 81 2.86 6.57 -17.70
C HIS A 81 3.98 5.98 -18.58
N GLU A 82 4.40 4.73 -18.38
CA GLU A 82 5.29 4.02 -19.29
C GLU A 82 4.55 3.38 -20.48
N LEU A 83 3.23 3.17 -20.40
CA LEU A 83 2.42 2.56 -21.46
C LEU A 83 2.41 3.31 -22.80
N PRO A 84 2.55 4.66 -22.86
CA PRO A 84 2.69 5.37 -24.13
C PRO A 84 3.87 4.87 -24.99
N LYS A 85 4.93 4.32 -24.38
CA LYS A 85 6.04 3.69 -25.12
C LYS A 85 5.63 2.42 -25.87
N TYR A 86 4.53 1.80 -25.47
CA TYR A 86 4.00 0.54 -26.00
C TYR A 86 2.73 0.76 -26.84
N GLY A 87 2.48 1.99 -27.29
CA GLY A 87 1.38 2.32 -28.21
C GLY A 87 0.08 2.81 -27.54
N VAL A 88 -0.05 2.71 -26.21
CA VAL A 88 -1.24 3.20 -25.49
C VAL A 88 -1.01 4.63 -25.01
N LYS A 89 -1.35 5.60 -25.86
CA LYS A 89 -1.06 7.03 -25.64
C LYS A 89 -2.07 7.76 -24.73
N VAL A 90 -3.30 7.26 -24.63
CA VAL A 90 -4.42 7.93 -23.93
C VAL A 90 -5.20 6.95 -23.06
N GLY A 91 -5.94 7.45 -22.07
CA GLY A 91 -6.79 6.62 -21.22
C GLY A 91 -6.02 5.83 -20.15
N LEU A 92 -5.02 6.43 -19.51
CA LEU A 92 -4.11 5.80 -18.56
C LEU A 92 -4.75 5.34 -17.22
N THR A 93 -6.02 5.66 -16.98
CA THR A 93 -6.76 5.25 -15.77
C THR A 93 -7.93 4.32 -16.08
N ASN A 94 -8.12 3.90 -17.33
CA ASN A 94 -9.20 3.01 -17.70
C ASN A 94 -8.92 1.55 -17.32
N TYR A 95 -9.96 0.71 -17.40
CA TYR A 95 -9.84 -0.72 -17.10
C TYR A 95 -8.79 -1.42 -17.98
N ALA A 96 -8.72 -1.05 -19.26
CA ALA A 96 -7.76 -1.61 -20.21
C ALA A 96 -6.30 -1.29 -19.80
N ALA A 97 -6.01 -0.06 -19.39
CA ALA A 97 -4.72 0.37 -18.91
C ALA A 97 -4.34 -0.37 -17.62
N ASN A 98 -5.30 -0.60 -16.70
CA ASN A 98 -5.05 -1.42 -15.51
C ASN A 98 -4.67 -2.86 -15.89
N PHE A 99 -5.41 -3.47 -16.81
CA PHE A 99 -5.16 -4.83 -17.27
C PHE A 99 -3.80 -4.97 -17.94
N VAL A 100 -3.48 -4.09 -18.90
CA VAL A 100 -2.19 -4.08 -19.61
C VAL A 100 -1.04 -3.80 -18.63
N ASN A 101 -1.22 -2.87 -17.69
CA ASN A 101 -0.21 -2.57 -16.68
C ASN A 101 0.04 -3.75 -15.73
N LYS A 102 -1.00 -4.51 -15.40
CA LYS A 102 -0.87 -5.77 -14.65
C LYS A 102 -0.19 -6.86 -15.47
N TRP A 103 -0.49 -6.98 -16.76
CA TRP A 103 0.16 -7.94 -17.66
C TRP A 103 1.64 -7.68 -17.83
N LYS A 104 2.06 -6.41 -17.91
CA LYS A 104 3.47 -6.02 -18.07
C LYS A 104 4.35 -6.45 -16.87
N ILE A 105 3.76 -6.79 -15.73
CA ILE A 105 4.49 -7.18 -14.52
C ILE A 105 4.66 -8.70 -14.36
N ILE A 106 3.89 -9.51 -15.11
CA ILE A 106 3.92 -10.98 -15.14
C ILE A 106 4.87 -11.40 -16.26
#